data_AF-V4X674-F1
#
_entry.id   AF-V4X674-F1
#
_cell.length_a   1.000
_cell.length_b   1.000
_cell.length_c   1.000
_cell.angle_alpha   90.00
_cell.angle_beta   90.00
_cell.angle_gamma   90.00
#
_symmetry.space_group_name_H-M   'P 1'
#
loop_
_entity.id
_entity.type
_entity.pdbx_description
1 polymer ?
#
loop_
_entity_poly.entity_id
_entity_poly.type
_entity_poly.pdbx_seq_one_letter_code
_entity_poly.pdbx_strand_id
1 'polypeptide(L)'
;MRSLRRRLVGAASLVVAVAAFGLATAVVPTIVAESATATAGVVVVAPSPIAWLAAPALIAGGSVLLVAGGAALTGAALSARTTLLAPVGGAVVAVGAVVAAAPAAVWPALTATETLAALSGGPPGTVAAGSVAGAAVAPVVRAATTEDTITLLVGATLLFAAVATASDDPLALATGSVAGVVAVGALWVVDPAAWQP
;
A
#
# COMPACT_ATOMS: atom_id res chain seq x y z
N MET A 1 -31.09 11.29 0.57
CA MET A 1 -30.61 10.34 -0.47
C MET A 1 -29.11 10.42 -0.74
N ARG A 2 -28.52 11.60 -0.99
CA ARG A 2 -27.06 11.74 -1.24
C ARG A 2 -26.18 11.19 -0.11
N SER A 3 -26.54 11.44 1.16
CA SER A 3 -25.81 10.92 2.33
C SER A 3 -25.84 9.39 2.44
N LEU A 4 -27.00 8.76 2.20
CA LEU A 4 -27.14 7.30 2.22
C LEU A 4 -26.35 6.64 1.09
N ARG A 5 -26.44 7.17 -0.14
CA ARG A 5 -25.66 6.68 -1.29
C ARG A 5 -24.17 6.75 -1.00
N ARG A 6 -23.69 7.87 -0.46
CA ARG A 6 -22.27 8.05 -0.12
C ARG A 6 -21.80 7.06 0.96
N ARG A 7 -22.62 6.80 1.98
CA ARG A 7 -22.31 5.77 3.00
C ARG A 7 -22.25 4.36 2.43
N LEU A 8 -23.15 4.03 1.48
CA LEU A 8 -23.14 2.73 0.79
C LEU A 8 -21.89 2.56 -0.09
N VAL A 9 -21.50 3.61 -0.82
CA VAL A 9 -20.22 3.62 -1.57
C VAL A 9 -19.05 3.44 -0.60
N GLY A 10 -19.07 4.13 0.54
CA GLY A 10 -18.08 3.96 1.60
C GLY A 10 -17.98 2.52 2.10
N ALA A 11 -19.11 1.90 2.46
CA ALA A 11 -19.17 0.51 2.87
C ALA A 11 -18.64 -0.45 1.79
N ALA A 12 -19.05 -0.26 0.53
CA ALA A 12 -18.57 -1.08 -0.58
C ALA A 12 -17.05 -0.95 -0.77
N SER A 13 -16.51 0.26 -0.73
CA SER A 13 -15.07 0.49 -0.83
C SER A 13 -14.27 -0.14 0.33
N LEU A 14 -14.82 -0.16 1.54
CA LEU A 14 -14.21 -0.85 2.69
C LEU A 14 -14.20 -2.37 2.50
N VAL A 15 -15.28 -2.95 1.99
CA VAL A 15 -15.34 -4.39 1.67
C VAL A 15 -14.28 -4.74 0.62
N VAL A 16 -14.16 -3.93 -0.44
CA VAL A 16 -13.13 -4.12 -1.48
C VAL A 16 -11.73 -3.95 -0.90
N ALA A 17 -11.50 -2.99 -0.01
CA ALA A 17 -10.21 -2.80 0.65
C ALA A 17 -9.82 -4.01 1.50
N VAL A 18 -10.75 -4.52 2.32
CA VAL A 18 -10.52 -5.72 3.15
C VAL A 18 -10.22 -6.94 2.27
N ALA A 19 -10.99 -7.13 1.19
CA ALA A 19 -10.74 -8.22 0.23
C ALA A 19 -9.36 -8.08 -0.43
N ALA A 20 -8.97 -6.86 -0.82
CA ALA A 20 -7.66 -6.58 -1.42
C ALA A 20 -6.52 -6.91 -0.44
N PHE A 21 -6.65 -6.55 0.84
CA PHE A 21 -5.64 -6.88 1.85
C PHE A 21 -5.58 -8.38 2.15
N GLY A 22 -6.72 -9.06 2.24
CA GLY A 22 -6.75 -10.52 2.41
C GLY A 22 -6.16 -11.27 1.22
N LEU A 23 -6.34 -10.76 0.00
CA LEU A 23 -5.65 -11.30 -1.18
C LEU A 23 -4.16 -10.98 -1.16
N ALA A 24 -3.77 -9.79 -0.73
CA ALA A 24 -2.38 -9.39 -0.62
C ALA A 24 -1.60 -10.33 0.32
N THR A 25 -2.14 -10.69 1.49
CA THR A 25 -1.47 -11.64 2.40
C THR A 25 -1.28 -13.02 1.79
N ALA A 26 -2.12 -13.45 0.85
CA ALA A 26 -1.98 -14.72 0.15
C ALA A 26 -0.93 -14.69 -0.97
N VAL A 27 -0.57 -13.51 -1.48
CA VAL A 27 0.35 -13.36 -2.62
C VAL A 27 1.66 -12.65 -2.27
N VAL A 28 1.81 -12.09 -1.07
CA VAL A 28 3.05 -11.39 -0.69
C VAL A 28 4.25 -12.34 -0.70
N PRO A 29 5.35 -11.99 -1.41
CA PRO A 29 6.60 -12.73 -1.34
C PRO A 29 7.17 -12.73 0.07
N THR A 30 7.65 -13.88 0.55
CA THR A 30 8.21 -14.04 1.88
C THR A 30 9.66 -14.47 1.86
N ILE A 31 10.31 -14.32 3.02
CA ILE A 31 11.66 -14.80 3.26
C ILE A 31 11.59 -15.93 4.28
N VAL A 32 12.17 -17.08 3.96
CA VAL A 32 12.34 -18.20 4.89
C VAL A 32 13.82 -18.27 5.29
N ALA A 33 14.07 -18.26 6.60
CA ALA A 33 15.39 -18.54 7.13
C ALA A 33 15.70 -20.04 6.95
N GLU A 34 16.77 -20.37 6.24
CA GLU A 34 17.25 -21.76 6.22
C GLU A 34 17.67 -22.19 7.63
N SER A 35 17.46 -23.47 7.93
CA SER A 35 17.84 -24.10 9.21
C SER A 35 19.29 -23.82 9.58
N ALA A 36 19.57 -23.72 10.89
CA ALA A 36 20.87 -23.36 11.50
C ALA A 36 22.12 -24.18 11.07
N THR A 37 21.96 -25.19 10.21
CA THR A 37 23.02 -26.04 9.64
C THR A 37 23.37 -25.72 8.19
N ALA A 38 22.62 -24.84 7.51
CA ALA A 38 22.89 -24.42 6.14
C ALA A 38 23.70 -23.12 6.11
N THR A 39 24.58 -22.99 5.13
CA THR A 39 25.47 -21.85 4.93
C THR A 39 24.66 -20.60 4.56
N ALA A 40 24.22 -19.82 5.55
CA ALA A 40 23.66 -18.46 5.44
C ALA A 40 22.93 -18.14 4.11
N GLY A 41 21.93 -18.93 3.76
CA GLY A 41 21.08 -18.72 2.59
C GLY A 41 19.74 -18.10 3.00
N VAL A 42 19.44 -16.90 2.52
CA VAL A 42 18.11 -16.29 2.63
C VAL A 42 17.30 -16.75 1.42
N VAL A 43 16.30 -17.61 1.60
CA VAL A 43 15.46 -18.10 0.50
C VAL A 43 14.20 -17.27 0.39
N VAL A 44 13.99 -16.71 -0.79
CA VAL A 44 12.78 -15.96 -1.14
C VAL A 44 11.74 -16.92 -1.70
N VAL A 45 10.53 -16.91 -1.13
CA VAL A 45 9.40 -17.73 -1.58
C VAL A 45 8.32 -16.80 -2.10
N ALA A 46 8.09 -16.83 -3.42
CA ALA A 46 6.96 -16.17 -4.05
C ALA A 46 5.90 -17.22 -4.43
N PRO A 47 4.62 -17.06 -4.03
CA PRO A 47 3.56 -18.04 -4.35
C PRO A 47 3.34 -18.21 -5.86
N SER A 48 3.61 -17.15 -6.63
CA SER A 48 3.56 -17.16 -8.10
C SER A 48 4.42 -16.02 -8.68
N PRO A 49 4.78 -16.04 -9.98
CA PRO A 49 5.45 -14.90 -10.62
C PRO A 49 4.62 -13.61 -10.60
N ILE A 50 3.28 -13.72 -10.50
CA ILE A 50 2.36 -12.58 -10.51
C ILE A 50 2.31 -11.89 -9.13
N ALA A 51 2.72 -12.59 -8.06
CA ALA A 51 2.81 -12.08 -6.69
C ALA A 51 3.50 -10.72 -6.57
N TRP A 52 4.59 -10.56 -7.31
CA TRP A 52 5.44 -9.36 -7.34
C TRP A 52 4.72 -8.12 -7.85
N LEU A 53 3.72 -8.32 -8.71
CA LEU A 53 2.92 -7.27 -9.33
C LEU A 53 1.63 -7.06 -8.54
N ALA A 54 1.01 -8.16 -8.11
CA ALA A 54 -0.28 -8.16 -7.43
C ALA A 54 -0.20 -7.60 -6.02
N ALA A 55 0.81 -7.96 -5.23
CA ALA A 55 0.95 -7.51 -3.85
C ALA A 55 1.03 -5.97 -3.72
N PRO A 56 1.94 -5.25 -4.40
CA PRO A 56 2.01 -3.79 -4.29
C PRO A 56 0.74 -3.11 -4.80
N ALA A 57 0.13 -3.65 -5.88
CA ALA A 57 -1.11 -3.12 -6.44
C ALA A 57 -2.30 -3.25 -5.49
N LEU A 58 -2.50 -4.44 -4.91
CA LEU A 58 -3.60 -4.72 -3.97
C LEU A 58 -3.48 -3.88 -2.70
N ILE A 59 -2.26 -3.74 -2.16
CA ILE A 59 -2.00 -2.95 -0.95
C ILE A 59 -2.18 -1.44 -1.22
N ALA A 60 -1.66 -0.93 -2.35
CA ALA A 60 -1.85 0.47 -2.73
C ALA A 60 -3.32 0.81 -2.93
N GLY A 61 -4.02 0.05 -3.78
CA GLY A 61 -5.43 0.29 -4.08
C GLY A 61 -6.33 0.09 -2.86
N GLY A 62 -6.08 -0.96 -2.08
CA GLY A 62 -6.81 -1.22 -0.83
C GLY A 62 -6.64 -0.09 0.19
N SER A 63 -5.44 0.48 0.33
CA SER A 63 -5.18 1.59 1.25
C SER A 63 -5.90 2.87 0.86
N VAL A 64 -5.92 3.20 -0.44
CA VAL A 64 -6.68 4.35 -0.95
C VAL A 64 -8.18 4.18 -0.71
N LEU A 65 -8.72 2.99 -1.02
CA LEU A 65 -10.12 2.67 -0.82
C LEU A 65 -10.50 2.64 0.67
N LEU A 66 -9.61 2.18 1.55
CA LEU A 66 -9.86 2.17 2.99
C LEU A 66 -10.06 3.59 3.54
N VAL A 67 -9.16 4.50 3.20
CA VAL A 67 -9.23 5.89 3.68
C VAL A 67 -10.43 6.61 3.10
N ALA A 68 -10.64 6.49 1.78
CA ALA A 68 -11.79 7.09 1.11
C ALA A 68 -13.12 6.53 1.65
N GLY A 69 -13.18 5.21 1.83
CA GLY A 69 -14.34 4.49 2.31
C GLY A 69 -14.68 4.82 3.76
N GLY A 70 -13.68 4.91 4.63
CA GLY A 70 -13.85 5.33 6.02
C GLY A 70 -14.42 6.75 6.13
N ALA A 71 -13.91 7.69 5.33
CA ALA A 71 -14.45 9.05 5.30
C ALA A 71 -15.89 9.08 4.76
N ALA A 72 -16.19 8.33 3.69
CA ALA A 72 -17.52 8.25 3.11
C ALA A 72 -18.54 7.59 4.04
N LEU A 73 -18.15 6.53 4.76
CA LEU A 73 -19.00 5.79 5.71
C LEU A 73 -19.36 6.65 6.93
N THR A 74 -18.38 7.37 7.49
CA THR A 74 -18.61 8.28 8.63
C THR A 74 -19.34 9.56 8.22
N GLY A 75 -19.41 9.84 6.91
CA GLY A 75 -19.97 11.08 6.39
C GLY A 75 -19.02 12.27 6.53
N ALA A 76 -17.75 12.04 6.89
CA ALA A 76 -16.73 13.07 6.96
C ALA A 76 -16.37 13.60 5.57
N ALA A 77 -15.95 14.87 5.51
CA ALA A 77 -15.33 15.42 4.32
C ALA A 77 -13.91 14.84 4.18
N LEU A 78 -13.54 14.44 2.97
CA LEU A 78 -12.21 13.92 2.70
C LEU A 78 -11.23 15.08 2.49
N SER A 79 -10.37 15.31 3.47
CA SER A 79 -9.30 16.31 3.39
C SER A 79 -8.02 15.73 2.78
N ALA A 80 -7.16 16.59 2.23
CA ALA A 80 -5.84 16.19 1.75
C ALA A 80 -5.00 15.53 2.87
N ARG A 81 -5.04 16.07 4.08
CA ARG A 81 -4.33 15.50 5.24
C ARG A 81 -4.81 14.09 5.60
N THR A 82 -6.12 13.86 5.56
CA THR A 82 -6.66 12.50 5.82
C THR A 82 -6.19 11.49 4.78
N THR A 83 -5.95 11.90 3.54
CA THR A 83 -5.39 11.00 2.51
C THR A 83 -3.94 10.60 2.74
N LEU A 84 -3.19 11.29 3.60
CA LEU A 84 -1.85 10.83 4.04
C LEU A 84 -1.90 9.54 4.85
N LEU A 85 -3.07 9.16 5.36
CA LEU A 85 -3.25 7.86 6.00
C LEU A 85 -3.14 6.70 5.00
N ALA A 86 -3.33 6.94 3.69
CA ALA A 86 -3.27 5.89 2.69
C ALA A 86 -1.84 5.31 2.56
N PRO A 87 -0.78 6.10 2.33
CA PRO A 87 0.58 5.55 2.29
C PRO A 87 1.02 4.94 3.62
N VAL A 88 0.59 5.49 4.76
CA VAL A 88 0.86 4.90 6.08
C VAL A 88 0.17 3.55 6.23
N GLY A 89 -1.11 3.45 5.87
CA GLY A 89 -1.86 2.21 5.88
C GLY A 89 -1.25 1.15 4.96
N GLY A 90 -0.80 1.56 3.77
CA GLY A 90 -0.12 0.68 2.82
C GLY A 90 1.16 0.09 3.40
N ALA A 91 2.00 0.93 4.01
CA ALA A 91 3.22 0.47 4.69
C ALA A 91 2.90 -0.50 5.83
N VAL A 92 1.92 -0.20 6.68
CA VAL A 92 1.51 -1.06 7.81
C VAL A 92 0.99 -2.42 7.30
N VAL A 93 0.17 -2.42 6.25
CA VAL A 93 -0.37 -3.65 5.66
C VAL A 93 0.74 -4.47 5.00
N ALA A 94 1.67 -3.83 4.29
CA ALA A 94 2.80 -4.52 3.67
C ALA A 94 3.67 -5.22 4.73
N VAL A 95 4.04 -4.51 5.80
CA VAL A 95 4.78 -5.10 6.93
C VAL A 95 3.98 -6.21 7.60
N GLY A 96 2.69 -5.98 7.87
CA GLY A 96 1.82 -6.96 8.50
C GLY A 96 1.65 -8.24 7.67
N ALA A 97 1.56 -8.13 6.34
CA ALA A 97 1.45 -9.26 5.45
C ALA A 97 2.72 -10.14 5.46
N VAL A 98 3.89 -9.52 5.50
CA VAL A 98 5.18 -10.22 5.60
C VAL A 98 5.30 -10.95 6.94
N VAL A 99 4.93 -10.29 8.04
CA VAL A 99 4.90 -10.90 9.39
C VAL A 99 3.92 -12.08 9.44
N ALA A 100 2.72 -11.93 8.87
CA ALA A 100 1.69 -12.97 8.89
C ALA A 100 2.09 -14.21 8.07
N ALA A 101 2.81 -14.01 6.98
CA ALA A 101 3.17 -15.09 6.08
C ALA A 101 4.43 -15.88 6.54
N ALA A 102 5.27 -15.30 7.40
CA ALA A 102 6.46 -15.98 7.97
C ALA A 102 6.78 -15.56 9.43
N PRO A 103 5.86 -15.76 10.40
CA PRO A 103 6.00 -15.20 11.74
C PRO A 103 7.24 -15.70 12.51
N ALA A 104 7.60 -16.98 12.33
CA ALA A 104 8.77 -17.57 12.98
C ALA A 104 10.11 -17.07 12.42
N ALA A 105 10.13 -16.59 11.17
CA ALA A 105 11.33 -16.05 10.53
C ALA A 105 11.50 -14.55 10.81
N VAL A 106 10.39 -13.80 10.87
CA VAL A 106 10.42 -12.33 11.00
C VAL A 106 10.76 -11.88 12.42
N TRP A 107 10.26 -12.54 13.47
CA TRP A 107 10.55 -12.09 14.85
C TRP A 107 12.03 -12.14 15.23
N PRO A 108 12.77 -13.23 14.93
CA PRO A 108 14.22 -13.24 15.10
C PRO A 108 14.91 -12.23 14.17
N ALA A 109 14.41 -12.06 12.94
CA ALA A 109 14.99 -11.15 11.95
C ALA A 109 14.97 -9.68 12.39
N LEU A 110 13.95 -9.23 13.13
CA LEU A 110 13.91 -7.86 13.65
C LEU A 110 15.00 -7.57 14.69
N THR A 111 15.62 -8.62 15.24
CA THR A 111 16.75 -8.49 16.19
C THR A 111 18.11 -8.64 15.51
N ALA A 112 18.16 -9.07 14.24
CA ALA A 112 19.39 -9.31 13.49
C ALA A 112 19.53 -8.31 12.33
N THR A 113 20.58 -7.48 12.37
CA THR A 113 20.81 -6.38 11.41
C THR A 113 20.85 -6.85 9.95
N GLU A 114 21.49 -8.00 9.66
CA GLU A 114 21.59 -8.54 8.30
C GLU A 114 20.23 -9.00 7.75
N THR A 115 19.41 -9.62 8.60
CA THR A 115 18.07 -10.07 8.22
C THR A 115 17.11 -8.88 8.07
N LEU A 116 17.29 -7.82 8.87
CA LEU A 116 16.57 -6.56 8.68
C LEU A 116 16.96 -5.89 7.34
N ALA A 117 18.25 -5.91 6.97
CA ALA A 117 18.72 -5.42 5.67
C ALA A 117 18.12 -6.24 4.52
N ALA A 118 18.04 -7.57 4.65
CA ALA A 118 17.38 -8.42 3.66
C ALA A 118 15.86 -8.19 3.57
N LEU A 119 15.19 -7.89 4.69
CA LEU A 119 13.76 -7.55 4.71
C LEU A 119 13.48 -6.17 4.08
N SER A 120 14.36 -5.20 4.31
CA SER A 120 14.17 -3.81 3.84
C SER A 120 14.66 -3.58 2.42
N GLY A 121 15.76 -4.20 2.01
CA GLY A 121 16.31 -4.10 0.65
C GLY A 121 15.86 -5.24 -0.28
N GLY A 122 15.25 -6.28 0.27
CA GLY A 122 14.77 -7.42 -0.49
C GLY A 122 13.30 -7.31 -0.93
N PRO A 123 12.73 -8.45 -1.35
CA PRO A 123 11.37 -8.58 -1.84
C PRO A 123 10.27 -7.89 -1.01
N PRO A 124 10.19 -8.08 0.32
CA PRO A 124 9.17 -7.39 1.10
C PRO A 124 9.34 -5.87 1.12
N GLY A 125 10.58 -5.38 1.09
CA GLY A 125 10.89 -3.94 0.94
C GLY A 125 10.42 -3.37 -0.38
N THR A 126 10.64 -4.07 -1.50
CA THR A 126 10.19 -3.64 -2.84
C THR A 126 8.66 -3.55 -2.93
N VAL A 127 7.94 -4.52 -2.36
CA VAL A 127 6.48 -4.52 -2.30
C VAL A 127 5.96 -3.36 -1.45
N ALA A 128 6.59 -3.12 -0.30
CA ALA A 128 6.25 -2.00 0.57
C ALA A 128 6.45 -0.65 -0.15
N ALA A 129 7.60 -0.45 -0.79
CA ALA A 129 7.90 0.77 -1.55
C ALA A 129 6.91 0.99 -2.70
N GLY A 130 6.63 -0.04 -3.51
CA GLY A 130 5.62 0.03 -4.58
C GLY A 130 4.22 0.38 -4.04
N SER A 131 3.82 -0.22 -2.92
CA SER A 131 2.53 0.07 -2.29
C SER A 131 2.43 1.50 -1.77
N VAL A 132 3.52 2.04 -1.18
CA VAL A 132 3.61 3.42 -0.69
C VAL A 132 3.56 4.40 -1.84
N ALA A 133 4.30 4.15 -2.92
CA ALA A 133 4.27 4.96 -4.14
C ALA A 133 2.84 5.05 -4.71
N GLY A 134 2.15 3.91 -4.81
CA GLY A 134 0.77 3.86 -5.25
C GLY A 134 -0.21 4.57 -4.33
N ALA A 135 -0.12 4.33 -3.03
CA ALA A 135 -1.00 4.96 -2.06
C ALA A 135 -0.76 6.47 -1.92
N ALA A 136 0.43 6.97 -2.25
CA ALA A 136 0.75 8.39 -2.29
C ALA A 136 0.01 9.17 -3.40
N VAL A 137 -0.54 8.49 -4.41
CA VAL A 137 -1.35 9.12 -5.46
C VAL A 137 -2.57 9.84 -4.86
N ALA A 138 -3.22 9.23 -3.86
CA ALA A 138 -4.39 9.81 -3.19
C ALA A 138 -4.12 11.19 -2.56
N PRO A 139 -3.12 11.35 -1.65
CA PRO A 139 -2.79 12.65 -1.09
C PRO A 139 -2.25 13.64 -2.12
N VAL A 140 -1.50 13.20 -3.14
CA VAL A 140 -1.04 14.10 -4.21
C VAL A 140 -2.21 14.69 -5.00
N VAL A 141 -3.14 13.84 -5.46
CA VAL A 141 -4.32 14.30 -6.20
C VAL A 141 -5.19 15.21 -5.33
N ARG A 142 -5.48 14.80 -4.09
CA ARG A 142 -6.29 15.64 -3.20
C ARG A 142 -5.63 16.97 -2.90
N ALA A 143 -4.36 16.96 -2.52
CA ALA A 143 -3.63 18.19 -2.24
C ALA A 143 -3.55 19.13 -3.45
N ALA A 144 -3.39 18.60 -4.65
CA ALA A 144 -3.41 19.40 -5.87
C ALA A 144 -4.78 20.05 -6.11
N THR A 145 -5.88 19.29 -5.96
CA THR A 145 -7.24 19.81 -6.14
C THR A 145 -7.70 20.78 -5.05
N THR A 146 -7.15 20.68 -3.84
CA THR A 146 -7.52 21.54 -2.70
C THR A 146 -6.45 22.58 -2.36
N GLU A 147 -5.43 22.73 -3.19
CA GLU A 147 -4.31 23.67 -2.99
C GLU A 147 -3.60 23.53 -1.62
N ASP A 148 -3.51 22.32 -1.07
CA ASP A 148 -2.82 22.05 0.20
C ASP A 148 -1.34 21.74 -0.05
N THR A 149 -0.52 22.79 -0.15
CA THR A 149 0.92 22.69 -0.45
C THR A 149 1.68 21.80 0.52
N ILE A 150 1.34 21.82 1.82
CA ILE A 150 2.05 21.00 2.81
C ILE A 150 1.79 19.52 2.53
N THR A 151 0.53 19.15 2.33
CA THR A 151 0.18 17.76 1.99
C THR A 151 0.81 17.34 0.66
N LEU A 152 0.85 18.23 -0.33
CA LEU A 152 1.46 17.97 -1.63
C LEU A 152 2.96 17.65 -1.48
N LEU A 153 3.68 18.46 -0.70
CA LEU A 153 5.11 18.25 -0.42
C LEU A 153 5.36 16.94 0.32
N VAL A 154 4.55 16.61 1.33
CA VAL A 154 4.66 15.35 2.07
C VAL A 154 4.42 14.17 1.12
N GLY A 155 3.35 14.22 0.32
CA GLY A 155 3.02 13.17 -0.66
C GLY A 155 4.13 12.98 -1.71
N ALA A 156 4.66 14.07 -2.25
CA ALA A 156 5.77 14.03 -3.19
C ALA A 156 7.05 13.47 -2.56
N THR A 157 7.36 13.86 -1.32
CA THR A 157 8.54 13.34 -0.60
C THR A 157 8.42 11.84 -0.36
N LEU A 158 7.24 11.34 0.01
CA LEU A 158 6.99 9.90 0.15
C LEU A 158 7.14 9.17 -1.18
N LEU A 159 6.65 9.75 -2.28
CA LEU A 159 6.81 9.18 -3.62
C LEU A 159 8.28 9.09 -4.00
N PHE A 160 9.05 10.17 -3.82
CA PHE A 160 10.49 10.16 -4.11
C PHE A 160 11.26 9.20 -3.22
N ALA A 161 10.92 9.11 -1.93
CA ALA A 161 11.50 8.14 -1.02
C ALA A 161 11.23 6.71 -1.48
N ALA A 162 9.99 6.39 -1.86
CA ALA A 162 9.62 5.08 -2.39
C ALA A 162 10.42 4.73 -3.66
N VAL A 163 10.54 5.67 -4.60
CA VAL A 163 11.32 5.50 -5.83
C VAL A 163 12.81 5.28 -5.51
N ALA A 164 13.38 6.03 -4.57
CA ALA A 164 14.77 5.86 -4.17
C ALA A 164 15.03 4.51 -3.50
N THR A 165 14.09 4.00 -2.71
CA THR A 165 14.24 2.72 -2.00
C THR A 165 14.03 1.49 -2.89
N ALA A 166 13.31 1.62 -4.01
CA ALA A 166 12.99 0.51 -4.90
C ALA A 166 13.40 0.77 -6.36
N SER A 167 14.46 1.55 -6.57
CA SER A 167 14.98 1.86 -7.91
C SER A 167 15.34 0.62 -8.72
N ASP A 168 15.73 -0.45 -8.02
CA ASP A 168 16.16 -1.71 -8.62
C ASP A 168 14.98 -2.61 -9.05
N ASP A 169 13.75 -2.27 -8.66
CA ASP A 169 12.52 -2.94 -9.09
C ASP A 169 11.47 -1.92 -9.61
N PRO A 170 11.64 -1.42 -10.84
CA PRO A 170 10.71 -0.46 -11.43
C PRO A 170 9.31 -1.04 -11.67
N LEU A 171 9.16 -2.37 -11.73
CA LEU A 171 7.87 -3.02 -11.96
C LEU A 171 6.99 -2.97 -10.72
N ALA A 172 7.54 -3.17 -9.52
CA ALA A 172 6.82 -2.99 -8.26
C ALA A 172 6.33 -1.54 -8.09
N LEU A 173 7.18 -0.56 -8.43
CA LEU A 173 6.82 0.86 -8.42
C LEU A 173 5.71 1.17 -9.42
N ALA A 174 5.82 0.68 -10.65
CA ALA A 174 4.85 0.91 -11.71
C ALA A 174 3.48 0.32 -11.36
N THR A 175 3.43 -0.93 -10.91
CA THR A 175 2.17 -1.61 -10.58
C THR A 175 1.46 -1.00 -9.38
N GLY A 176 2.19 -0.68 -8.31
CA GLY A 176 1.64 0.06 -7.19
C GLY A 176 1.08 1.42 -7.62
N SER A 177 1.85 2.19 -8.39
CA SER A 177 1.45 3.51 -8.92
C SER A 177 0.19 3.42 -9.78
N VAL A 178 0.13 2.48 -10.72
CA VAL A 178 -1.03 2.25 -11.59
C VAL A 178 -2.26 1.90 -10.75
N ALA A 179 -2.12 1.02 -9.76
CA ALA A 179 -3.23 0.65 -8.90
C ALA A 179 -3.75 1.84 -8.08
N GLY A 180 -2.86 2.70 -7.58
CA GLY A 180 -3.21 3.95 -6.91
C GLY A 180 -4.01 4.90 -7.81
N VAL A 181 -3.55 5.11 -9.04
CA VAL A 181 -4.25 5.92 -10.06
C VAL A 181 -5.62 5.33 -10.37
N VAL A 182 -5.71 4.02 -10.59
CA VAL A 182 -6.97 3.33 -10.86
C VAL A 182 -7.93 3.46 -9.67
N ALA A 183 -7.45 3.33 -8.44
CA ALA A 183 -8.28 3.50 -7.25
C ALA A 183 -8.84 4.93 -7.13
N VAL A 184 -8.00 5.95 -7.34
CA VAL A 184 -8.45 7.36 -7.35
C VAL A 184 -9.42 7.62 -8.51
N GLY A 185 -9.14 7.10 -9.71
CA GLY A 185 -10.02 7.21 -10.86
C GLY A 185 -11.38 6.53 -10.64
N ALA A 186 -11.40 5.37 -9.98
CA ALA A 186 -12.66 4.73 -9.59
C ALA A 186 -13.45 5.61 -8.61
N LEU A 187 -12.77 6.22 -7.64
CA LEU A 187 -13.37 7.15 -6.67
C LEU A 187 -13.91 8.42 -7.34
N TRP A 188 -13.31 8.90 -8.43
CA TRP A 188 -13.88 9.98 -9.25
C TRP A 188 -15.25 9.62 -9.82
N VAL A 189 -15.44 8.36 -10.21
CA VAL A 189 -16.71 7.89 -10.78
C VAL A 189 -17.76 7.69 -9.69
N VAL A 190 -17.38 7.12 -8.54
CA VAL A 190 -18.35 6.72 -7.50
C VAL A 190 -18.62 7.78 -6.42
N ASP A 191 -17.65 8.65 -6.11
CA ASP A 191 -17.78 9.79 -5.18
C ASP A 191 -17.17 11.08 -5.79
N PRO A 192 -17.72 11.58 -6.93
CA PRO A 192 -17.17 12.74 -7.62
C PRO A 192 -17.08 13.98 -6.75
N ALA A 193 -18.03 14.18 -5.83
CA ALA A 193 -18.07 15.34 -4.95
C ALA A 193 -16.87 15.45 -4.01
N ALA A 194 -16.20 14.33 -3.72
CA ALA A 194 -15.03 14.30 -2.83
C ALA A 194 -13.71 14.33 -3.60
N TRP A 195 -13.71 14.05 -4.90
CA TRP A 195 -12.47 13.79 -5.64
C TRP A 195 -12.32 14.48 -7.00
N GLN A 196 -13.40 14.97 -7.62
CA GLN A 196 -13.28 15.79 -8.81
C GLN A 196 -12.63 17.15 -8.47
N PRO A 197 -11.75 17.66 -9.33
CA PRO A 197 -11.25 19.03 -9.25
C PRO A 197 -12.38 20.07 -9.38
#